data_AF-X1IR91-F1
#
_entry.id   AF-X1IR91-F1
#
_cell.length_a   1.000
_cell.length_b   1.000
_cell.length_c   1.000
_cell.angle_alpha   90.00
_cell.angle_beta   90.00
_cell.angle_gamma   90.00
#
_symmetry.space_group_name_H-M   'P 1'
#
loop_
_entity.id
_entity.type
_entity.pdbx_description
1 polymer ?
#
loop_
_entity_poly.entity_id
_entity_poly.type
_entity_poly.pdbx_seq_one_letter_code
_entity_poly.pdbx_strand_id
1 'polypeptide(L)'
;FCGFPLFAESQGNALYPLFLLLFGLLKPWVAYNYYTVLHFLLAGLFTYILARVMHVGKAGALLAGLCYMLAGPVLYHAHHTNIVVGVCWLPLLLALMELACRRRSVLALLGFAAATAALVLGAQPQYTIFCALACGLYLLWRLRMIQLTGARARTVAGLLVAFALAAMLAGMIAAAQLLPLMELVGHTSRAAEQAWPPGINPAVPGNLLTLFLPHYFGSPGLGSYWSDVDCGLYSEATLFLGIAPLFLALVGVLTDRSRRALVFGG
;
A
#
# COMPACT_ATOMS: atom_id res chain seq x y z
N PHE A 1 17.83 -14.97 -29.41
CA PHE A 1 16.98 -14.23 -28.46
C PHE A 1 15.53 -14.51 -28.81
N CYS A 2 14.78 -15.21 -27.96
CA CYS A 2 13.38 -15.61 -28.26
C CYS A 2 12.33 -14.58 -27.79
N GLY A 3 12.71 -13.32 -27.57
CA GLY A 3 11.84 -12.28 -27.03
C GLY A 3 11.54 -12.43 -25.53
N PHE A 4 10.84 -11.45 -24.97
CA PHE A 4 10.34 -11.46 -23.59
C PHE A 4 8.90 -10.91 -23.61
N PRO A 5 7.92 -11.60 -23.00
CA PRO A 5 6.53 -11.17 -23.03
C PRO A 5 6.31 -9.97 -22.10
N LEU A 6 6.73 -8.78 -22.53
CA LEU A 6 6.74 -7.55 -21.73
C LEU A 6 5.35 -7.17 -21.22
N PHE A 7 4.29 -7.48 -21.97
CA PHE A 7 2.92 -7.23 -21.54
C PHE A 7 2.49 -8.13 -20.39
N ALA A 8 2.95 -9.38 -20.36
CA ALA A 8 2.66 -10.32 -19.28
C ALA A 8 3.45 -10.01 -18.00
N GLU A 9 4.59 -9.31 -18.15
CA GLU A 9 5.33 -8.74 -17.05
C GLU A 9 4.50 -7.62 -16.39
N SER A 10 4.28 -7.70 -15.08
CA SER A 10 3.33 -6.84 -14.37
C SER A 10 3.91 -5.49 -13.95
N GLN A 11 5.22 -5.29 -14.02
CA GLN A 11 5.88 -4.03 -13.64
C GLN A 11 5.85 -2.97 -14.75
N GLY A 12 5.48 -3.35 -15.98
CA GLY A 12 5.32 -2.43 -17.10
C GLY A 12 4.11 -1.49 -17.00
N ASN A 13 3.21 -1.67 -16.02
CA ASN A 13 2.03 -0.83 -15.78
C ASN A 13 1.13 -0.62 -17.02
N ALA A 14 1.18 -1.54 -17.98
CA ALA A 14 0.69 -1.35 -19.33
C ALA A 14 -0.81 -1.02 -19.41
N LEU A 15 -1.60 -1.54 -18.46
CA LEU A 15 -3.04 -1.30 -18.39
C LEU A 15 -3.45 -0.35 -17.26
N TYR A 16 -2.49 0.25 -16.56
CA TYR A 16 -2.78 1.17 -15.47
C TYR A 16 -3.25 2.53 -16.00
N PRO A 17 -4.42 3.05 -15.59
CA PRO A 17 -5.01 4.24 -16.20
C PRO A 17 -4.13 5.49 -16.18
N LEU A 18 -3.45 5.78 -15.04
CA LEU A 18 -2.59 6.96 -14.94
C LEU A 18 -1.30 6.81 -15.76
N PHE A 19 -0.85 5.57 -15.99
CA PHE A 19 0.28 5.30 -16.87
C PHE A 19 -0.13 5.57 -18.32
N LEU A 20 -1.23 4.97 -18.78
CA LEU A 20 -1.76 5.19 -20.12
C LEU A 20 -2.03 6.67 -20.42
N LEU A 21 -2.60 7.39 -19.46
CA LEU A 21 -2.87 8.82 -19.60
C LEU A 21 -1.58 9.64 -19.77
N LEU A 22 -0.60 9.46 -18.89
CA LEU A 22 0.61 10.29 -18.90
C LEU A 22 1.56 9.91 -20.05
N PHE A 23 1.78 8.62 -20.28
CA PHE A 23 2.69 8.13 -21.31
C PHE A 23 2.08 8.16 -22.71
N GLY A 24 0.75 8.24 -22.84
CA GLY A 24 0.07 8.47 -24.11
C GLY A 24 0.07 9.93 -24.56
N LEU A 25 0.17 10.88 -23.62
CA LEU A 25 0.07 12.33 -23.91
C LEU A 25 1.42 13.06 -23.86
N LEU A 26 2.39 12.57 -23.08
CA LEU A 26 3.64 13.27 -22.80
C LEU A 26 4.85 12.50 -23.33
N LYS A 27 5.97 13.21 -23.52
CA LYS A 27 7.25 12.56 -23.82
C LYS A 27 7.66 11.65 -22.65
N PRO A 28 8.29 10.48 -22.88
CA PRO A 28 8.51 9.47 -21.83
C PRO A 28 9.18 10.00 -20.55
N TRP A 29 10.20 10.85 -20.66
CA TRP A 29 10.88 11.41 -19.48
C TRP A 29 10.01 12.42 -18.70
N VAL A 30 9.14 13.16 -19.40
CA VAL A 30 8.19 14.09 -18.78
C VAL A 30 7.08 13.30 -18.11
N ALA A 31 6.54 12.29 -18.79
CA ALA A 31 5.53 11.37 -18.27
C ALA A 31 6.02 10.70 -16.98
N TYR A 32 7.24 10.16 -16.99
CA TYR A 32 7.85 9.52 -15.83
C TYR A 32 7.95 10.47 -14.62
N ASN A 33 8.46 11.70 -14.81
CA ASN A 33 8.58 12.67 -13.71
C ASN A 33 7.22 13.02 -13.10
N TYR A 34 6.22 13.32 -13.94
CA TYR A 34 4.87 13.61 -13.45
C TYR A 34 4.20 12.39 -12.84
N TYR A 35 4.43 11.20 -13.38
CA TYR A 35 3.91 9.94 -12.85
C TYR A 35 4.43 9.71 -11.44
N THR A 36 5.73 9.87 -11.21
CA THR A 36 6.32 9.76 -9.86
C THR A 36 5.72 10.79 -8.91
N VAL A 37 5.76 12.09 -9.25
CA VAL A 37 5.24 13.16 -8.39
C VAL A 37 3.76 12.95 -8.06
N LEU A 38 2.96 12.52 -9.05
CA LEU A 38 1.54 12.26 -8.86
C LEU A 38 1.30 11.18 -7.81
N HIS A 39 2.04 10.06 -7.83
CA HIS A 39 1.82 8.97 -6.86
C HIS A 39 2.25 9.33 -5.44
N PHE A 40 3.25 10.21 -5.28
CA PHE A 40 3.57 10.81 -3.98
C PHE A 40 2.41 11.67 -3.47
N LEU A 41 1.86 12.54 -4.32
CA LEU A 41 0.73 13.38 -3.96
C LEU A 41 -0.52 12.54 -3.64
N LEU A 42 -0.77 11.46 -4.39
CA LEU A 42 -1.86 10.52 -4.12
C LEU A 42 -1.65 9.80 -2.79
N ALA A 43 -0.44 9.35 -2.46
CA ALA A 43 -0.13 8.74 -1.17
C ALA A 43 -0.49 9.67 0.00
N GLY A 44 -0.12 10.95 -0.10
CA GLY A 44 -0.44 11.95 0.91
C GLY A 44 -1.94 12.29 0.96
N LEU A 45 -2.57 12.48 -0.19
CA LEU A 45 -3.99 12.79 -0.31
C LEU A 45 -4.86 11.65 0.23
N PHE A 46 -4.56 10.42 -0.12
CA PHE A 46 -5.32 9.25 0.32
C PHE A 46 -5.17 9.02 1.83
N THR A 47 -3.98 9.28 2.38
CA THR A 47 -3.77 9.26 3.83
C THR A 47 -4.54 10.38 4.53
N TYR A 48 -4.58 11.59 3.94
CA TYR A 48 -5.43 12.67 4.44
C TYR A 48 -6.91 12.24 4.45
N ILE A 49 -7.41 11.65 3.36
CA ILE A 49 -8.79 11.16 3.25
C ILE A 49 -9.06 10.10 4.32
N LEU A 50 -8.17 9.11 4.47
CA LEU A 50 -8.29 8.08 5.52
C LEU A 50 -8.38 8.71 6.91
N ALA A 51 -7.48 9.63 7.25
CA ALA A 51 -7.48 10.31 8.54
C ALA A 51 -8.80 11.08 8.77
N ARG A 52 -9.34 11.72 7.73
CA ARG A 52 -10.64 12.41 7.80
C ARG A 52 -11.81 11.44 7.99
N VAL A 53 -11.78 10.29 7.33
CA VAL A 53 -12.77 9.20 7.54
C VAL A 53 -12.68 8.65 8.96
N MET A 54 -11.48 8.58 9.54
CA MET A 54 -11.24 8.23 10.94
C MET A 54 -11.52 9.39 11.93
N HIS A 55 -12.17 10.46 11.49
CA HIS A 55 -12.52 11.63 12.30
C HIS A 55 -11.34 12.41 12.91
N VAL A 56 -10.11 12.23 12.42
CA VAL A 56 -8.94 13.06 12.79
C VAL A 56 -9.15 14.48 12.28
N GLY A 57 -8.86 15.51 13.09
CA GLY A 57 -9.01 16.92 12.70
C GLY A 57 -8.23 17.30 11.43
N LYS A 58 -8.59 18.41 10.77
CA LYS A 58 -7.98 18.82 9.48
C LYS A 58 -6.44 18.94 9.55
N ALA A 59 -5.92 19.59 10.60
CA ALA A 59 -4.48 19.75 10.79
C ALA A 59 -3.77 18.40 11.00
N GLY A 60 -4.32 17.52 11.83
CA GLY A 60 -3.77 16.18 12.06
C GLY A 60 -3.83 15.29 10.80
N ALA A 61 -4.90 15.41 10.02
CA ALA A 61 -5.03 14.69 8.75
C ALA A 61 -4.02 15.20 7.71
N LEU A 62 -3.80 16.50 7.63
CA LEU A 62 -2.79 17.10 6.74
C LEU A 62 -1.40 16.60 7.13
N LEU A 63 -1.09 16.63 8.42
CA LEU A 63 0.18 16.16 8.95
C LEU A 63 0.39 14.67 8.67
N ALA A 64 -0.63 13.82 8.85
CA ALA A 64 -0.57 12.41 8.51
C ALA A 64 -0.29 12.19 7.01
N GLY A 65 -0.95 12.95 6.13
CA GLY A 65 -0.70 12.90 4.68
C GLY A 65 0.73 13.29 4.31
N LEU A 66 1.23 14.40 4.86
CA LEU A 66 2.62 14.85 4.63
C LEU A 66 3.63 13.82 5.16
N CYS A 67 3.40 13.26 6.35
CA CYS A 67 4.28 12.24 6.92
C CYS A 67 4.31 10.96 6.08
N TYR A 68 3.16 10.52 5.56
CA TYR A 68 3.11 9.30 4.75
C TYR A 68 3.77 9.47 3.39
N MET A 69 3.48 10.56 2.67
CA MET A 69 4.09 10.79 1.35
C MET A 69 5.60 11.03 1.42
N LEU A 70 6.11 11.51 2.55
CA LEU A 70 7.54 11.77 2.79
C LEU A 70 8.19 10.71 3.69
N ALA A 71 7.53 9.56 3.90
CA ALA A 71 8.13 8.47 4.67
C ALA A 71 9.30 7.84 3.89
N GLY A 72 10.30 7.34 4.62
CA GLY A 72 11.51 6.74 4.04
C GLY A 72 11.23 5.71 2.96
N PRO A 73 10.37 4.69 3.19
CA PRO A 73 10.03 3.71 2.18
C PRO A 73 9.45 4.28 0.88
N VAL A 74 8.68 5.38 0.96
CA VAL A 74 8.10 6.03 -0.24
C VAL A 74 9.18 6.83 -0.97
N LEU A 75 9.97 7.62 -0.25
CA LEU A 75 11.05 8.44 -0.82
C LEU A 75 12.17 7.61 -1.45
N TYR A 76 12.62 6.55 -0.77
CA TYR A 76 13.71 5.70 -1.28
C TYR A 76 13.31 4.96 -2.55
N HIS A 77 12.02 4.65 -2.73
CA HIS A 77 11.52 3.99 -3.93
C HIS A 77 11.07 4.98 -5.03
N ALA A 78 11.42 6.26 -4.95
CA ALA A 78 11.05 7.25 -5.98
C ALA A 78 11.45 6.84 -7.42
N HIS A 79 12.49 6.02 -7.56
CA HIS A 79 12.94 5.46 -8.84
C HIS A 79 12.22 4.15 -9.22
N HIS A 80 11.63 3.45 -8.25
CA HIS A 80 10.82 2.24 -8.43
C HIS A 80 9.32 2.59 -8.43
N THR A 81 8.85 3.15 -9.55
CA THR A 81 7.51 3.73 -9.63
C THR A 81 6.38 2.74 -9.35
N ASN A 82 6.57 1.47 -9.72
CA ASN A 82 5.65 0.36 -9.42
C ASN A 82 5.49 0.10 -7.90
N ILE A 83 6.53 0.32 -7.11
CA ILE A 83 6.48 0.22 -5.64
C ILE A 83 5.69 1.41 -5.06
N VAL A 84 6.00 2.62 -5.52
CA VAL A 84 5.31 3.85 -5.09
C VAL A 84 3.81 3.78 -5.39
N VAL A 85 3.43 3.24 -6.55
CA VAL A 85 2.03 2.97 -6.90
C VAL A 85 1.41 2.00 -5.90
N GLY A 86 2.10 0.88 -5.60
CA GLY A 86 1.63 -0.11 -4.64
C GLY A 86 1.29 0.48 -3.27
N VAL A 87 2.22 1.25 -2.70
CA VAL A 87 2.02 1.83 -1.37
C VAL A 87 1.00 2.96 -1.37
N CYS A 88 0.88 3.76 -2.45
CA CYS A 88 0.00 4.91 -2.43
C CYS A 88 -1.47 4.54 -2.28
N TRP A 89 -1.92 3.40 -2.80
CA TRP A 89 -3.34 3.00 -2.81
C TRP A 89 -3.86 2.49 -1.46
N LEU A 90 -3.00 1.97 -0.58
CA LEU A 90 -3.40 1.36 0.68
C LEU A 90 -4.28 2.27 1.55
N PRO A 91 -3.92 3.55 1.80
CA PRO A 91 -4.74 4.43 2.64
C PRO A 91 -6.14 4.66 2.06
N LEU A 92 -6.28 4.77 0.74
CA LEU A 92 -7.59 4.93 0.10
C LEU A 92 -8.43 3.67 0.23
N LEU A 93 -7.84 2.49 0.04
CA LEU A 93 -8.54 1.23 0.24
C LEU A 93 -9.14 1.14 1.65
N LEU A 94 -8.34 1.42 2.68
CA LEU A 94 -8.82 1.44 4.07
C LEU A 94 -9.92 2.49 4.31
N ALA A 95 -9.80 3.67 3.69
CA ALA A 95 -10.80 4.73 3.82
C ALA A 95 -12.15 4.33 3.20
N LEU A 96 -12.11 3.70 2.03
CA LEU A 96 -13.29 3.19 1.33
C LEU A 96 -13.93 2.02 2.07
N MET A 97 -13.12 1.11 2.64
CA MET A 97 -13.63 0.04 3.49
C MET A 97 -14.36 0.59 4.72
N GLU A 98 -13.79 1.60 5.36
CA GLU A 98 -14.41 2.23 6.53
C GLU A 98 -15.72 2.94 6.17
N LEU A 99 -15.76 3.65 5.04
CA LEU A 99 -16.99 4.28 4.53
C LEU A 99 -18.06 3.24 4.17
N ALA A 100 -17.66 2.13 3.52
CA ALA A 100 -18.56 1.03 3.17
C ALA A 100 -19.13 0.36 4.44
N CYS A 101 -18.30 0.07 5.44
CA CYS A 101 -18.72 -0.52 6.70
C CYS A 101 -19.64 0.40 7.51
N ARG A 102 -19.27 1.66 7.70
CA ARG A 102 -20.03 2.62 8.53
C ARG A 102 -21.32 3.08 7.88
N ARG A 103 -21.27 3.44 6.59
CA ARG A 103 -22.40 4.06 5.88
C ARG A 103 -23.19 3.08 5.01
N ARG A 104 -22.76 1.80 4.92
CA ARG A 104 -23.29 0.81 3.98
C ARG A 104 -23.31 1.34 2.54
N SER A 105 -22.27 2.09 2.17
CA SER A 105 -22.22 2.81 0.90
C SER A 105 -21.78 1.88 -0.24
N VAL A 106 -22.67 1.67 -1.21
CA VAL A 106 -22.35 0.95 -2.46
C VAL A 106 -21.30 1.71 -3.26
N LEU A 107 -21.34 3.04 -3.27
CA LEU A 107 -20.33 3.85 -3.95
C LEU A 107 -18.94 3.63 -3.35
N ALA A 108 -18.83 3.48 -2.03
CA ALA A 108 -17.55 3.16 -1.39
C ALA A 108 -17.05 1.74 -1.75
N LEU A 109 -17.95 0.76 -1.89
CA LEU A 109 -17.60 -0.58 -2.38
C LEU A 109 -17.13 -0.57 -3.85
N LEU A 110 -17.82 0.17 -4.72
CA LEU A 110 -17.41 0.34 -6.11
C LEU A 110 -16.08 1.09 -6.21
N GLY A 111 -15.89 2.13 -5.38
CA GLY A 111 -14.61 2.80 -5.25
C GLY A 111 -13.51 1.85 -4.79
N PHE A 112 -13.80 0.95 -3.83
CA PHE A 112 -12.85 -0.05 -3.35
C PHE A 112 -12.47 -1.03 -4.46
N ALA A 113 -13.43 -1.52 -5.24
CA ALA A 113 -13.17 -2.36 -6.40
C ALA A 113 -12.30 -1.65 -7.45
N ALA A 114 -12.60 -0.40 -7.78
CA ALA A 114 -11.83 0.40 -8.74
C ALA A 114 -10.40 0.67 -8.24
N ALA A 115 -10.22 1.05 -6.98
CA ALA A 115 -8.91 1.26 -6.38
C ALA A 115 -8.09 -0.04 -6.29
N THR A 116 -8.74 -1.17 -6.02
CA THR A 116 -8.09 -2.49 -6.02
C THR A 116 -7.66 -2.89 -7.43
N ALA A 117 -8.50 -2.66 -8.44
CA ALA A 117 -8.11 -2.89 -9.83
C ALA A 117 -6.93 -2.01 -10.24
N ALA A 118 -6.97 -0.72 -9.90
CA ALA A 118 -5.88 0.22 -10.17
C ALA A 118 -4.57 -0.20 -9.50
N LEU A 119 -4.63 -0.69 -8.25
CA LEU A 119 -3.50 -1.28 -7.55
C LEU A 119 -2.95 -2.50 -8.31
N VAL A 120 -3.80 -3.46 -8.67
CA VAL A 120 -3.38 -4.68 -9.39
C VAL A 120 -2.72 -4.36 -10.74
N LEU A 121 -3.25 -3.36 -11.45
CA LEU A 121 -2.79 -2.99 -12.79
C LEU A 121 -1.48 -2.19 -12.80
N GLY A 122 -1.15 -1.49 -11.71
CA GLY A 122 -0.02 -0.55 -11.66
C GLY A 122 1.04 -0.85 -10.61
N ALA A 123 0.79 -1.79 -9.71
CA ALA A 123 1.75 -2.17 -8.68
C ALA A 123 2.35 -3.54 -8.95
N GLN A 124 3.56 -3.72 -8.43
CA GLN A 124 4.18 -5.04 -8.38
C GLN A 124 3.29 -6.01 -7.57
N PRO A 125 3.18 -7.30 -7.97
CA PRO A 125 2.30 -8.27 -7.32
C PRO A 125 2.51 -8.40 -5.80
N GLN A 126 3.74 -8.25 -5.33
CA GLN A 126 4.10 -8.30 -3.91
C GLN A 126 3.37 -7.20 -3.09
N TYR A 127 3.33 -5.97 -3.58
CA TYR A 127 2.65 -4.87 -2.89
C TYR A 127 1.13 -4.99 -2.97
N THR A 128 0.61 -5.57 -4.05
CA THR A 128 -0.81 -5.95 -4.15
C THR A 128 -1.19 -6.95 -3.07
N ILE A 129 -0.36 -7.98 -2.86
CA ILE A 129 -0.55 -8.97 -1.80
C ILE A 129 -0.49 -8.29 -0.42
N PHE A 130 0.50 -7.45 -0.16
CA PHE A 130 0.61 -6.74 1.13
C PHE A 130 -0.60 -5.86 1.42
N CYS A 131 -1.10 -5.12 0.43
CA CYS A 131 -2.32 -4.34 0.59
C CYS A 131 -3.54 -5.23 0.82
N ALA A 132 -3.66 -6.35 0.10
CA ALA A 132 -4.74 -7.30 0.29
C ALA A 132 -4.73 -7.91 1.70
N LEU A 133 -3.55 -8.28 2.24
CA LEU A 133 -3.41 -8.74 3.62
C LEU A 133 -3.83 -7.65 4.61
N ALA A 134 -3.33 -6.42 4.45
CA ALA A 134 -3.69 -5.30 5.32
C ALA A 134 -5.20 -5.03 5.31
N CYS A 135 -5.82 -5.00 4.13
CA CYS A 135 -7.27 -4.87 3.97
C CYS A 135 -8.03 -6.04 4.59
N GLY A 136 -7.56 -7.28 4.39
CA GLY A 136 -8.18 -8.48 4.97
C GLY A 136 -8.16 -8.46 6.50
N LEU A 137 -7.01 -8.19 7.11
CA LEU A 137 -6.87 -8.04 8.56
C LEU A 137 -7.74 -6.90 9.09
N TYR A 138 -7.73 -5.76 8.41
CA TYR A 138 -8.57 -4.62 8.77
C TYR A 138 -10.07 -4.95 8.69
N LEU A 139 -10.51 -5.67 7.65
CA LEU A 139 -11.90 -6.11 7.49
C LEU A 139 -12.31 -7.03 8.64
N LEU A 140 -11.50 -8.05 8.93
CA LEU A 140 -11.79 -9.00 10.02
C LEU A 140 -11.90 -8.28 11.36
N TRP A 141 -10.97 -7.38 11.66
CA TRP A 141 -11.02 -6.54 12.85
C TRP A 141 -12.29 -5.68 12.86
N ARG A 142 -12.62 -4.99 11.77
CA ARG A 142 -13.78 -4.10 11.71
C ARG A 142 -15.10 -4.86 11.85
N LEU A 143 -15.23 -6.00 11.20
CA LEU A 143 -16.40 -6.86 11.31
C LEU A 143 -16.58 -7.40 12.72
N ARG A 144 -15.48 -7.74 13.40
CA ARG A 144 -15.51 -8.13 14.81
C ARG A 144 -16.03 -6.98 15.68
N MET A 145 -15.58 -5.75 15.45
CA MET A 145 -16.06 -4.58 16.20
C MET A 145 -17.56 -4.30 15.95
N ILE A 146 -18.01 -4.44 14.70
CA ILE A 146 -19.43 -4.32 14.34
C ILE A 146 -20.27 -5.40 15.05
N GLN A 147 -19.76 -6.62 15.15
CA GLN A 147 -20.44 -7.70 15.87
C GLN A 147 -20.51 -7.44 17.37
N LEU A 148 -19.41 -6.96 17.98
CA LEU A 148 -19.35 -6.62 19.42
C LEU A 148 -20.28 -5.47 19.80
N THR A 149 -20.59 -4.57 18.86
CA THR A 149 -21.54 -3.46 19.05
C THR A 149 -23.00 -3.87 18.83
N GLY A 150 -23.29 -5.17 18.72
CA GLY A 150 -24.64 -5.72 18.69
C GLY A 150 -25.22 -5.94 17.29
N ALA A 151 -24.41 -5.82 16.23
CA ALA A 151 -24.89 -6.13 14.89
C ALA A 151 -25.21 -7.62 14.72
N ARG A 152 -26.31 -7.91 14.00
CA ARG A 152 -26.72 -9.28 13.66
C ARG A 152 -25.68 -9.95 12.75
N ALA A 153 -25.50 -11.27 12.89
CA ALA A 153 -24.60 -12.07 12.06
C ALA A 153 -24.87 -11.89 10.54
N ARG A 154 -26.14 -11.73 10.15
CA ARG A 154 -26.53 -11.44 8.75
C ARG A 154 -25.89 -10.16 8.19
N THR A 155 -25.67 -9.15 9.01
CA THR A 155 -25.05 -7.88 8.59
C THR A 155 -23.56 -8.09 8.33
N VAL A 156 -22.89 -8.84 9.20
CA VAL A 156 -21.48 -9.20 9.06
C VAL A 156 -21.27 -10.06 7.81
N ALA A 157 -22.11 -11.08 7.62
CA ALA A 157 -22.09 -11.92 6.42
C ALA A 157 -22.35 -11.11 5.15
N GLY A 158 -23.31 -10.18 5.17
CA GLY A 158 -23.60 -9.30 4.03
C GLY A 158 -22.41 -8.41 3.65
N LEU A 159 -21.68 -7.86 4.63
CA LEU A 159 -20.46 -7.08 4.37
C LEU A 159 -19.33 -7.97 3.81
N LEU A 160 -19.12 -9.17 4.36
CA LEU A 160 -18.14 -10.12 3.83
C LEU A 160 -18.41 -10.44 2.36
N VAL A 161 -19.65 -10.78 2.02
CA VAL A 161 -20.06 -11.05 0.64
C VAL A 161 -19.86 -9.82 -0.23
N ALA A 162 -20.23 -8.63 0.24
CA ALA A 162 -20.07 -7.40 -0.51
C ALA A 162 -18.60 -7.08 -0.84
N PHE A 163 -17.67 -7.26 0.11
CA PHE A 163 -16.24 -7.08 -0.15
C PHE A 163 -15.67 -8.19 -1.03
N ALA A 164 -16.13 -9.44 -0.90
CA ALA A 164 -15.75 -10.52 -1.80
C ALA A 164 -16.19 -10.23 -3.25
N LEU A 165 -17.41 -9.75 -3.46
CA LEU A 165 -17.90 -9.33 -4.78
C LEU A 165 -17.12 -8.13 -5.33
N ALA A 166 -16.75 -7.17 -4.48
CA ALA A 166 -15.93 -6.03 -4.89
C ALA A 166 -14.51 -6.47 -5.31
N ALA A 167 -13.90 -7.41 -4.58
CA ALA A 167 -12.61 -7.99 -4.94
C ALA A 167 -12.69 -8.81 -6.24
N MET A 168 -13.77 -9.58 -6.43
CA MET A 168 -14.04 -10.30 -7.68
C MET A 168 -14.19 -9.33 -8.86
N LEU A 169 -14.93 -8.23 -8.68
CA LEU A 169 -15.06 -7.18 -9.70
C LEU A 169 -13.70 -6.57 -10.04
N ALA A 170 -12.87 -6.28 -9.04
CA ALA A 170 -11.51 -5.79 -9.27
C ALA A 170 -10.66 -6.78 -10.09
N GLY A 171 -10.75 -8.07 -9.76
CA GLY A 171 -10.08 -9.14 -10.51
C GLY A 171 -10.56 -9.26 -11.95
N MET A 172 -11.86 -9.09 -12.21
CA MET A 172 -12.41 -9.07 -13.57
C MET A 172 -11.91 -7.86 -14.38
N ILE A 173 -11.86 -6.68 -13.77
CA ILE A 173 -11.32 -5.46 -14.41
C ILE A 173 -9.84 -5.65 -14.74
N ALA A 174 -9.08 -6.26 -13.83
CA ALA A 174 -7.65 -6.49 -13.99
C ALA A 174 -7.30 -7.80 -14.73
N ALA A 175 -8.29 -8.57 -15.18
CA ALA A 175 -8.08 -9.91 -15.75
C ALA A 175 -7.16 -9.90 -16.98
N ALA A 176 -7.26 -8.85 -17.80
CA ALA A 176 -6.43 -8.67 -18.98
C ALA A 176 -4.92 -8.58 -18.67
N GLN A 177 -4.56 -8.16 -17.45
CA GLN A 177 -3.16 -8.16 -16.96
C GLN A 177 -2.84 -9.40 -16.13
N LEU A 178 -3.80 -9.86 -15.30
CA LEU A 178 -3.58 -10.98 -14.37
C LEU A 178 -3.41 -12.32 -15.10
N LEU A 179 -4.19 -12.59 -16.15
CA LEU A 179 -4.14 -13.88 -16.85
C LEU A 179 -2.77 -14.12 -17.52
N PRO A 180 -2.22 -13.17 -18.31
CA PRO A 180 -0.89 -13.35 -18.89
C PRO A 180 0.22 -13.41 -17.83
N LEU A 181 0.08 -12.67 -16.73
CA LEU A 181 1.02 -12.74 -15.61
C LEU A 181 1.06 -14.14 -15.00
N MET A 182 -0.11 -14.76 -14.76
CA MET A 182 -0.19 -16.11 -14.21
C MET A 182 0.44 -17.16 -15.12
N GLU A 183 0.25 -17.03 -16.43
CA GLU A 183 0.92 -17.86 -17.43
C GLU A 183 2.44 -17.68 -17.36
N LEU A 184 2.91 -16.42 -17.36
CA LEU A 184 4.34 -16.12 -17.30
C LEU A 184 5.01 -16.66 -16.04
N VAL A 185 4.38 -16.52 -14.87
CA VAL A 185 4.91 -17.02 -13.59
C VAL A 185 5.19 -18.53 -13.66
N GLY A 186 4.32 -19.30 -14.31
CA GLY A 186 4.50 -20.75 -14.52
C GLY A 186 5.73 -21.12 -15.35
N HIS A 187 6.29 -20.17 -16.10
CA HIS A 187 7.48 -20.34 -16.92
C HIS A 187 8.75 -19.74 -16.28
N THR A 188 8.67 -19.21 -15.05
CA THR A 188 9.84 -18.61 -14.34
C THR A 188 10.55 -19.60 -13.42
N SER A 189 11.88 -19.49 -13.34
CA SER A 189 12.71 -20.24 -12.38
C SER A 189 12.53 -19.81 -10.91
N ARG A 190 11.86 -18.68 -10.65
CA ARG A 190 11.57 -18.17 -9.29
C ARG A 190 10.72 -19.11 -8.44
N ALA A 191 9.95 -20.02 -9.05
CA ALA A 191 9.23 -21.05 -8.31
C ALA A 191 10.15 -22.12 -7.69
N ALA A 192 11.39 -22.25 -8.18
CA ALA A 192 12.35 -23.28 -7.76
C ALA A 192 13.40 -22.81 -6.73
N GLU A 193 13.61 -21.50 -6.56
CA GLU A 193 14.55 -20.95 -5.58
C GLU A 193 13.86 -20.70 -4.22
N GLN A 194 14.14 -21.56 -3.25
CA GLN A 194 13.56 -21.51 -1.89
C GLN A 194 14.47 -20.85 -0.83
N ALA A 195 15.69 -20.44 -1.20
CA ALA A 195 16.62 -19.85 -0.23
C ALA A 195 16.43 -18.33 -0.15
N TRP A 196 16.12 -17.83 1.05
CA TRP A 196 16.23 -16.40 1.32
C TRP A 196 17.71 -16.01 1.25
N PRO A 197 18.06 -14.89 0.58
CA PRO A 197 19.39 -14.35 0.68
C PRO A 197 19.72 -14.06 2.16
N PRO A 198 20.94 -14.38 2.63
CA PRO A 198 21.37 -14.05 4.00
C PRO A 198 21.11 -12.57 4.31
N GLY A 199 20.60 -12.27 5.51
CA GLY A 199 20.41 -10.89 5.99
C GLY A 199 19.04 -10.25 5.70
N ILE A 200 18.27 -10.72 4.71
CA ILE A 200 16.91 -10.19 4.41
C ILE A 200 15.85 -10.82 5.33
N ASN A 201 16.17 -11.00 6.61
CA ASN A 201 15.20 -11.46 7.58
C ASN A 201 14.64 -10.23 8.35
N PRO A 202 13.38 -9.82 8.12
CA PRO A 202 12.78 -8.70 8.84
C PRO A 202 12.64 -8.98 10.35
N ALA A 203 12.79 -10.23 10.79
CA ALA A 203 12.86 -10.60 12.21
C ALA A 203 14.24 -10.37 12.84
N VAL A 204 15.24 -9.88 12.09
CA VAL A 204 16.53 -9.47 12.66
C VAL A 204 16.31 -8.16 13.44
N PRO A 205 16.56 -8.13 14.76
CA PRO A 205 16.29 -6.95 15.59
C PRO A 205 16.94 -5.65 15.09
N GLY A 206 18.09 -5.73 14.41
CA GLY A 206 18.76 -4.59 13.80
C GLY A 206 17.93 -3.88 12.73
N ASN A 207 17.11 -4.60 11.96
CA ASN A 207 16.24 -4.02 10.94
C ASN A 207 15.11 -3.19 11.57
N LEU A 208 14.64 -3.56 12.78
CA LEU A 208 13.65 -2.78 13.53
C LEU A 208 14.22 -1.43 14.00
N LEU A 209 15.53 -1.33 14.24
CA LEU A 209 16.17 -0.06 14.62
C LEU A 209 16.10 0.98 13.50
N THR A 210 15.96 0.54 12.24
CA THR A 210 15.78 1.45 11.10
C THR A 210 14.45 2.22 11.15
N LEU A 211 13.47 1.78 11.94
CA LEU A 211 12.24 2.55 12.21
C LEU A 211 12.54 3.91 12.83
N PHE A 212 13.59 3.99 13.65
CA PHE A 212 13.97 5.20 14.39
C PHE A 212 15.22 5.86 13.81
N LEU A 213 16.15 5.07 13.29
CA LEU A 213 17.45 5.51 12.79
C LEU A 213 17.62 5.08 11.32
N PRO A 214 17.29 5.94 10.34
CA PRO A 214 17.25 5.55 8.92
C PRO A 214 18.62 5.07 8.39
N HIS A 215 19.71 5.55 9.00
CA HIS A 215 21.08 5.16 8.65
C HIS A 215 21.73 4.30 9.75
N TYR A 216 20.95 3.50 10.49
CA TYR A 216 21.52 2.58 11.49
C TYR A 216 22.64 1.71 10.89
N PHE A 217 22.40 1.17 9.70
CA PHE A 217 23.37 0.40 8.93
C PHE A 217 24.33 1.24 8.07
N GLY A 218 24.37 2.57 8.24
CA GLY A 218 25.10 3.48 7.38
C GLY A 218 24.34 3.84 6.09
N SER A 219 25.03 4.47 5.14
CA SER A 219 24.47 4.90 3.85
C SER A 219 25.32 4.37 2.69
N PRO A 220 24.74 3.63 1.73
CA PRO A 220 25.47 3.16 0.55
C PRO A 220 26.10 4.31 -0.25
N GLY A 221 25.38 5.43 -0.37
CA GLY A 221 25.86 6.62 -1.09
C GLY A 221 27.03 7.34 -0.42
N LEU A 222 27.30 7.07 0.85
CA LEU A 222 28.43 7.61 1.60
C LEU A 222 29.55 6.58 1.84
N GLY A 223 29.40 5.36 1.29
CA GLY A 223 30.35 4.27 1.51
C GLY A 223 30.46 3.79 2.96
N SER A 224 29.51 4.16 3.83
CA SER A 224 29.52 3.84 5.26
C SER A 224 28.62 2.65 5.62
N TYR A 225 28.10 1.96 4.61
CA TYR A 225 27.13 0.89 4.78
C TYR A 225 27.79 -0.39 5.28
N TRP A 226 27.30 -0.93 6.40
CA TRP A 226 27.93 -2.02 7.15
C TRP A 226 27.00 -3.21 7.44
N SER A 227 25.84 -3.30 6.79
CA SER A 227 24.94 -4.46 6.92
C SER A 227 25.42 -5.64 6.07
N ASP A 228 25.10 -6.86 6.51
CA ASP A 228 25.26 -8.09 5.72
C ASP A 228 24.30 -8.17 4.53
N VAL A 229 23.26 -7.32 4.50
CA VAL A 229 22.33 -7.18 3.37
C VAL A 229 23.01 -6.43 2.24
N ASP A 230 22.95 -6.91 1.01
CA ASP A 230 23.51 -6.21 -0.15
C ASP A 230 23.09 -4.73 -0.23
N CYS A 231 24.02 -3.86 -0.62
CA CYS A 231 23.80 -2.42 -0.73
C CYS A 231 22.60 -2.07 -1.63
N GLY A 232 22.32 -2.90 -2.64
CA GLY A 232 21.18 -2.75 -3.56
C GLY A 232 19.82 -3.04 -2.91
N LEU A 233 19.80 -3.70 -1.75
CA LEU A 233 18.61 -4.06 -0.98
C LEU A 233 18.45 -3.19 0.27
N TYR A 234 19.30 -2.17 0.45
CA TYR A 234 19.22 -1.21 1.55
C TYR A 234 17.83 -0.55 1.67
N SER A 235 17.17 -0.29 0.53
CA SER A 235 15.82 0.27 0.47
C SER A 235 14.75 -0.69 0.99
N GLU A 236 14.95 -2.00 0.86
CA GLU A 236 14.04 -3.03 1.37
C GLU A 236 14.21 -3.26 2.88
N ALA A 237 15.39 -2.95 3.43
CA ALA A 237 15.70 -3.10 4.85
C ALA A 237 15.33 -1.88 5.72
N THR A 238 15.07 -0.71 5.11
CA THR A 238 14.84 0.55 5.85
C THR A 238 13.35 0.83 6.06
N LEU A 239 12.88 0.72 7.30
CA LEU A 239 11.46 0.90 7.67
C LEU A 239 11.12 2.33 8.15
N PHE A 240 12.03 3.30 8.00
CA PHE A 240 11.93 4.61 8.63
C PHE A 240 10.66 5.39 8.24
N LEU A 241 9.74 5.56 9.20
CA LEU A 241 8.52 6.37 9.02
C LEU A 241 8.72 7.86 9.32
N GLY A 242 9.85 8.25 9.92
CA GLY A 242 10.08 9.60 10.44
C GLY A 242 9.90 9.69 11.95
N ILE A 243 10.82 10.37 12.65
CA ILE A 243 10.76 10.57 14.11
C ILE A 243 9.54 11.42 14.50
N ALA A 244 9.23 12.46 13.72
CA ALA A 244 8.10 13.35 13.98
C ALA A 244 6.74 12.64 13.96
N PRO A 245 6.36 11.84 12.94
CA PRO A 245 5.11 11.08 12.97
C PRO A 245 5.07 10.02 14.07
N LEU A 246 6.18 9.37 14.42
CA LEU A 246 6.23 8.42 15.54
C LEU A 246 5.99 9.12 16.88
N PHE A 247 6.61 10.28 17.11
CA PHE A 247 6.40 11.09 18.30
C PHE A 247 4.95 11.58 18.40
N LEU A 248 4.38 12.06 17.30
CA LEU A 248 3.00 12.54 17.26
C LEU A 248 1.98 11.41 17.41
N ALA A 249 2.27 10.23 16.86
CA ALA A 249 1.45 9.03 17.09
C ALA A 249 1.48 8.62 18.56
N LEU A 250 2.66 8.63 19.20
CA LEU A 250 2.81 8.35 20.62
C LEU A 250 2.06 9.38 21.48
N VAL A 251 2.25 10.68 21.22
CA VAL A 251 1.50 11.74 21.90
C VAL A 251 0.00 11.53 21.71
N GLY A 252 -0.48 11.27 20.49
CA GLY A 252 -1.90 11.02 20.22
C GLY A 252 -2.47 9.83 21.00
N VAL A 253 -1.72 8.72 21.09
CA VAL A 253 -2.12 7.53 21.87
C VAL A 253 -2.18 7.80 23.37
N LEU A 254 -1.30 8.68 23.88
CA LEU A 254 -1.18 9.04 25.29
C LEU A 254 -2.17 10.12 25.72
N THR A 255 -2.46 11.09 24.86
CA THR A 255 -3.33 12.24 25.20
C THR A 255 -4.80 11.99 24.92
N ASP A 256 -5.15 11.12 23.97
CA ASP A 256 -6.55 10.92 23.59
C ASP A 256 -7.11 9.57 24.08
N ARG A 257 -7.50 9.53 25.37
CA ARG A 257 -8.26 8.42 25.95
C ARG A 257 -9.73 8.40 25.48
N SER A 258 -10.26 9.51 24.98
CA SER A 258 -11.69 9.69 24.67
C SER A 258 -12.10 9.09 23.32
N ARG A 259 -11.20 9.08 22.33
CA ARG A 259 -11.50 8.56 20.97
C ARG A 259 -11.22 7.08 20.75
N ARG A 260 -10.62 6.38 21.72
CA ARG A 260 -10.62 4.92 21.73
C ARG A 260 -12.06 4.40 21.63
N ALA A 261 -13.02 5.06 22.28
CA ALA A 261 -14.45 4.73 22.18
C ALA A 261 -15.08 4.95 20.79
N LEU A 262 -14.52 5.79 19.90
CA LEU A 262 -15.04 6.05 18.55
C LEU A 262 -14.43 5.14 17.46
N VAL A 263 -13.20 4.65 17.70
CA VAL A 263 -12.57 3.61 16.87
C VAL A 263 -13.09 2.22 17.28
N PHE A 264 -13.42 2.03 18.56
CA PHE A 264 -13.94 0.77 19.11
C PHE A 264 -15.46 0.72 19.34
N GLY A 265 -16.19 1.83 19.19
CA GLY A 265 -17.63 1.91 19.46
C GLY A 265 -18.37 2.67 18.37
N GLY A 266 -19.11 1.93 17.54
CA GLY A 266 -20.10 2.44 16.58
C GLY A 266 -19.53 2.91 15.26
#